data_AF-A0A6A5AZ34-F1
#
_entry.id   AF-A0A6A5AZ34-F1
#
_cell.length_a   1.000
_cell.length_b   1.000
_cell.length_c   1.000
_cell.angle_alpha   90.00
_cell.angle_beta   90.00
_cell.angle_gamma   90.00
#
_symmetry.space_group_name_H-M   'P 1'
#
loop_
_entity.id
_entity.type
_entity.pdbx_description
1 polymer ?
#
loop_
_entity_poly.entity_id
_entity_poly.type
_entity_poly.pdbx_seq_one_letter_code
_entity_poly.pdbx_strand_id
1 'polypeptide(L)'
;MMTLYSDTVTAGKGVAANFKPFPNVTDLTAANPPCYVNNILCSQNALGCRRRLLAQVCELCTVDSPECVKKPSNAAPFPTLVKQYSPPRPTLANGKPAPPGTAGAASSTVVGVVTFVIMALTILV
;
A
#
# COMPACT_ATOMS: atom_id res chain seq x y z
N MET A 1 18.34 -8.86 22.08
CA MET A 1 16.94 -8.51 22.43
C MET A 1 15.99 -9.69 22.20
N MET A 2 15.96 -10.33 21.03
CA MET A 2 15.06 -11.49 20.81
C MET A 2 15.38 -12.71 21.69
N THR A 3 16.66 -13.00 21.92
CA THR A 3 17.07 -14.07 22.85
C THR A 3 16.58 -13.81 24.28
N LEU A 4 16.81 -12.59 24.79
CA LEU A 4 16.34 -12.16 26.12
C LEU A 4 14.82 -12.36 26.31
N TYR A 5 14.01 -11.99 25.31
CA TYR A 5 12.57 -12.22 25.37
C TYR A 5 12.24 -13.72 25.38
N SER A 6 12.83 -14.48 24.46
CA SER A 6 12.60 -15.93 24.38
C SER A 6 12.96 -16.63 25.69
N ASP A 7 14.05 -16.24 26.34
CA ASP A 7 14.48 -16.79 27.63
C ASP A 7 13.50 -16.42 28.75
N THR A 8 13.00 -15.18 28.74
CA THR A 8 12.01 -14.69 29.72
C THR A 8 10.68 -15.43 29.61
N VAL A 9 10.19 -15.62 28.38
CA VAL A 9 8.96 -16.39 28.14
C VAL A 9 9.14 -17.86 28.51
N THR A 10 10.29 -18.45 28.17
CA THR A 10 10.60 -19.85 28.49
C THR A 10 10.70 -20.07 30.01
N ALA A 11 11.24 -19.09 30.75
CA ALA A 11 11.26 -19.14 32.21
C ALA A 11 9.86 -19.12 32.84
N GLY A 12 8.85 -18.56 32.15
CA GLY A 12 7.43 -18.68 32.49
C GLY A 12 7.05 -18.07 33.84
N LYS A 13 7.77 -17.05 34.32
CA LYS A 13 7.55 -16.46 35.66
C LYS A 13 6.73 -15.17 35.61
N GLY A 14 5.91 -14.95 36.63
CA GLY A 14 5.09 -13.74 36.76
C GLY A 14 4.18 -13.54 35.56
N VAL A 15 4.12 -12.32 35.03
CA VAL A 15 3.29 -12.01 33.85
C VAL A 15 3.73 -12.77 32.59
N ALA A 16 4.99 -13.22 32.51
CA ALA A 16 5.52 -13.94 31.35
C ALA A 16 4.92 -15.34 31.18
N ALA A 17 4.28 -15.90 32.21
CA ALA A 17 3.49 -17.14 32.10
C ALA A 17 2.34 -17.02 31.09
N ASN A 18 1.89 -15.79 30.80
CA ASN A 18 0.83 -15.51 29.83
C ASN A 18 1.38 -15.15 28.44
N PHE A 19 2.70 -15.08 28.27
CA PHE A 19 3.31 -14.70 27.00
C PHE A 19 3.47 -15.91 26.10
N LYS A 20 3.38 -15.68 24.79
CA LYS A 20 3.70 -16.68 23.77
C LYS A 20 5.13 -16.44 23.26
N PRO A 21 5.95 -17.50 23.08
CA PRO A 21 7.27 -17.33 22.48
C PRO A 21 7.15 -16.79 21.06
N PHE A 22 8.13 -15.99 20.64
CA PHE A 22 8.24 -15.58 19.25
C PHE A 22 8.61 -16.79 18.37
N PRO A 23 8.24 -16.77 17.07
CA PRO A 23 8.77 -17.74 16.13
C PRO A 23 10.30 -17.67 16.05
N ASN A 24 10.94 -18.76 15.67
CA ASN A 24 12.39 -18.82 15.55
C ASN A 24 12.89 -17.83 14.49
N VAL A 25 13.88 -17.01 14.85
CA VAL A 25 14.42 -15.97 13.97
C VAL A 25 15.07 -16.56 12.72
N THR A 26 15.71 -17.73 12.82
CA THR A 26 16.32 -18.43 11.69
C THR A 26 15.24 -18.84 10.69
N ASP A 27 14.14 -19.42 11.18
CA ASP A 27 13.01 -19.83 10.33
C ASP A 27 12.35 -18.62 9.67
N LEU A 28 12.12 -17.54 10.44
CA LEU A 28 11.59 -16.29 9.90
C LEU A 28 12.52 -15.71 8.84
N THR A 29 13.84 -15.72 9.07
CA THR A 29 14.82 -15.22 8.10
C THR A 29 14.83 -16.08 6.84
N ALA A 30 14.76 -17.40 6.96
CA ALA A 30 14.69 -18.33 5.83
C ALA A 30 13.39 -18.20 5.03
N ALA A 31 12.28 -17.86 5.68
CA ALA A 31 10.99 -17.64 5.02
C ALA A 31 10.92 -16.31 4.24
N ASN A 32 11.90 -15.41 4.41
CA ASN A 32 11.90 -14.17 3.66
C ASN A 32 12.22 -14.42 2.18
N PRO A 33 11.41 -13.91 1.24
CA PRO A 33 11.68 -14.09 -0.17
C PRO A 33 12.97 -13.38 -0.58
N PRO A 34 13.67 -13.89 -1.62
CA PRO A 34 14.85 -13.23 -2.15
C PRO A 34 14.60 -11.77 -2.53
N CYS A 35 15.59 -10.90 -2.31
CA CYS A 35 15.44 -9.46 -2.51
C CYS A 35 15.04 -9.06 -3.94
N TYR A 36 15.45 -9.83 -4.95
CA TYR A 36 15.09 -9.57 -6.36
C TYR A 36 13.59 -9.72 -6.67
N VAL A 37 12.82 -10.37 -5.79
CA VAL A 37 11.37 -10.56 -5.95
C VAL A 37 10.62 -9.29 -5.56
N ASN A 38 11.11 -8.56 -4.55
CA ASN A 38 10.39 -7.44 -3.95
C ASN A 38 11.01 -6.06 -4.27
N ASN A 39 12.25 -6.01 -4.75
CA ASN A 39 12.92 -4.76 -5.08
C ASN A 39 13.44 -4.77 -6.53
N ILE A 40 12.96 -3.82 -7.34
CA ILE A 40 13.33 -3.69 -8.75
C ILE A 40 14.83 -3.45 -8.94
N LEU A 41 15.46 -2.67 -8.06
CA LEU A 41 16.90 -2.39 -8.12
C LEU A 41 17.70 -3.68 -7.91
N CYS A 42 17.23 -4.56 -7.03
CA CYS A 42 17.82 -5.87 -6.81
C CYS A 42 17.54 -6.86 -7.94
N SER A 43 16.38 -6.75 -8.59
CA SER A 43 16.02 -7.54 -9.76
C SER A 43 16.91 -7.24 -10.97
N GLN A 44 17.37 -5.98 -11.08
CA GLN A 44 18.17 -5.49 -12.20
C GLN A 44 19.68 -5.49 -11.92
N ASN A 45 20.12 -5.65 -10.66
CA ASN A 45 21.54 -5.64 -10.34
C ASN A 45 22.22 -6.95 -10.78
N ALA A 46 23.25 -6.85 -11.62
CA ALA A 46 24.06 -7.98 -12.07
C ALA A 46 24.83 -8.67 -10.93
N LEU A 47 25.18 -7.91 -9.87
CA LEU A 47 25.83 -8.44 -8.67
C LEU A 47 24.82 -8.95 -7.62
N GLY A 48 23.52 -8.79 -7.87
CA GLY A 48 22.46 -9.21 -6.96
C GLY A 48 22.30 -8.32 -5.73
N CYS A 49 21.58 -8.83 -4.74
CA CYS A 49 21.36 -8.14 -3.46
C CYS A 49 21.53 -9.10 -2.30
N ARG A 50 21.91 -8.53 -1.16
CA ARG A 50 21.94 -9.23 0.13
C ARG A 50 20.92 -8.65 1.07
N ARG A 51 20.55 -9.42 2.07
CA ARG A 51 19.65 -8.99 3.13
C ARG A 51 20.45 -8.58 4.35
N ARG A 52 20.11 -7.46 4.97
CA ARG A 52 20.70 -6.99 6.22
C ARG A 52 19.67 -7.00 7.34
N LEU A 53 20.18 -7.08 8.57
CA LEU A 53 19.41 -7.14 9.82
C LEU A 53 18.49 -8.38 9.85
N LEU A 54 17.46 -8.36 10.69
CA LEU A 54 16.43 -9.40 10.80
C LEU A 54 15.48 -9.38 9.59
N ALA A 55 16.03 -9.32 8.37
CA ALA A 55 15.34 -9.34 7.11
C ALA A 55 14.61 -8.07 6.65
N GLN A 56 14.87 -6.91 7.27
CA GLN A 56 14.13 -5.68 6.98
C GLN A 56 14.61 -4.93 5.74
N VAL A 57 15.90 -5.05 5.38
CA VAL A 57 16.49 -4.21 4.33
C VAL A 57 17.21 -5.06 3.29
N CYS A 58 16.86 -4.83 2.02
CA CYS A 58 17.59 -5.33 0.87
C CYS A 58 18.64 -4.32 0.46
N GLU A 59 19.90 -4.73 0.45
CA GLU A 59 21.05 -3.90 0.11
C GLU A 59 21.61 -4.35 -1.24
N LEU A 60 21.87 -3.40 -2.15
CA LEU A 60 22.56 -3.68 -3.40
C LEU A 60 23.98 -4.15 -3.13
N CYS A 61 24.36 -5.24 -3.79
CA CYS A 61 25.74 -5.65 -3.79
C CYS A 61 26.56 -4.81 -4.77
N THR A 62 27.65 -4.24 -4.27
CA THR A 62 28.66 -3.51 -5.05
C THR A 62 29.86 -4.38 -5.42
N VAL A 63 29.99 -5.53 -4.76
CA VAL A 63 31.03 -6.55 -4.99
C VAL A 63 30.38 -7.92 -4.99
N ASP A 64 30.91 -8.85 -5.78
CA ASP A 64 30.43 -10.23 -5.79
C ASP A 64 30.80 -10.93 -4.47
N SER A 65 29.83 -11.62 -3.86
CA SER A 65 29.99 -12.24 -2.54
C SER A 65 28.98 -13.38 -2.37
N PRO A 66 29.29 -14.43 -1.58
CA PRO A 66 28.35 -15.53 -1.33
C PRO A 66 26.99 -15.09 -0.75
N GLU A 67 26.93 -13.95 -0.06
CA GLU A 67 25.67 -13.42 0.49
C GLU A 67 24.82 -12.65 -0.53
N CYS A 68 25.37 -12.40 -1.72
CA CYS A 68 24.71 -11.63 -2.78
C CYS A 68 23.92 -12.55 -3.71
N VAL A 69 22.61 -12.52 -3.54
CA VAL A 69 21.69 -13.35 -4.31
C VAL A 69 21.30 -12.63 -5.60
N LYS A 70 21.74 -13.18 -6.73
CA LYS A 70 21.41 -12.71 -8.07
C LYS A 70 20.04 -13.24 -8.49
N LYS A 71 19.31 -12.46 -9.30
CA LYS A 71 18.10 -12.95 -9.94
C LYS A 71 18.49 -14.02 -10.97
N PRO A 72 17.97 -15.25 -10.89
CA PRO A 72 18.25 -16.26 -11.90
C PRO A 72 17.52 -15.93 -13.20
N SER A 73 18.06 -16.38 -14.34
CA SER A 73 17.53 -16.05 -15.68
C SER A 73 16.10 -16.55 -15.91
N ASN A 74 15.70 -17.62 -15.22
CA ASN A 74 14.36 -18.20 -15.28
C ASN A 74 13.37 -17.61 -14.26
N ALA A 75 13.79 -16.68 -13.39
CA ALA A 75 12.85 -16.01 -12.48
C ALA A 75 11.89 -15.10 -13.25
N ALA A 76 10.66 -15.00 -12.73
CA ALA A 76 9.65 -14.10 -13.25
C ALA A 76 10.20 -12.65 -13.38
N PRO A 77 9.76 -11.91 -14.42
CA PRO A 77 10.11 -10.50 -14.53
C PRO A 77 9.51 -9.72 -13.36
N PHE A 78 10.16 -8.62 -12.98
CA PHE A 78 9.59 -7.71 -12.00
C PHE A 78 8.29 -7.10 -12.58
N PRO A 79 7.18 -7.04 -11.83
CA PRO A 79 5.92 -6.57 -12.36
C PRO A 79 6.01 -5.10 -12.76
N THR A 80 5.42 -4.76 -13.91
CA THR A 80 5.25 -3.36 -14.31
C THR A 80 4.02 -2.80 -13.62
N LEU A 81 4.22 -1.82 -12.74
CA LEU A 81 3.12 -1.16 -12.04
C LEU A 81 2.54 -0.05 -12.92
N VAL A 82 1.23 -0.10 -13.17
CA VAL A 82 0.51 1.01 -13.79
C VAL A 82 0.41 2.16 -12.79
N LYS A 83 0.64 3.39 -13.24
CA LYS A 83 0.41 4.55 -12.39
C LYS A 83 -1.08 4.63 -12.07
N GLN A 84 -1.40 4.91 -10.80
CA GLN A 84 -2.76 5.26 -10.41
C GLN A 84 -3.24 6.44 -11.25
N TYR A 85 -4.42 6.30 -11.86
CA TYR A 85 -5.07 7.41 -12.53
C TYR A 85 -5.66 8.34 -11.48
N SER A 86 -5.16 9.58 -11.43
CA SER A 86 -5.82 10.66 -10.70
C SER A 86 -6.53 11.53 -11.72
N PRO A 87 -7.87 11.61 -11.72
CA PRO A 87 -8.58 12.51 -12.63
C PRO A 87 -8.16 13.96 -12.38
N PRO A 88 -8.21 14.82 -13.41
CA PRO A 88 -8.08 16.25 -13.22
C PRO A 88 -9.11 16.74 -12.21
N ARG A 89 -8.68 17.62 -11.31
CA ARG A 89 -9.56 18.28 -10.35
C ARG A 89 -10.64 19.04 -11.13
N PRO A 90 -11.93 18.96 -10.75
CA PRO A 90 -12.98 19.74 -11.37
C PRO A 90 -12.62 21.23 -11.39
N THR A 91 -12.85 21.90 -12.51
CA THR A 91 -12.72 23.35 -12.62
C THR A 91 -14.02 24.02 -12.20
N LEU A 92 -13.89 25.16 -11.53
CA LEU A 92 -15.01 26.08 -11.30
C LEU A 92 -15.33 26.80 -12.62
N ALA A 93 -16.49 27.45 -12.69
CA ALA A 93 -16.93 28.23 -13.86
C ALA A 93 -15.93 29.32 -14.29
N ASN A 94 -15.04 29.75 -13.39
CA ASN A 94 -13.97 30.72 -13.66
C ASN A 94 -12.69 30.09 -14.27
N GLY A 95 -12.73 28.80 -14.64
CA GLY A 95 -11.61 28.08 -15.23
C GLY A 95 -10.51 27.68 -14.25
N LYS A 96 -10.62 28.03 -12.96
CA LYS A 96 -9.64 27.64 -11.94
C LYS A 96 -10.01 26.28 -11.33
N PRO A 97 -9.01 25.46 -10.93
CA PRO A 97 -9.29 24.23 -10.18
C PRO A 97 -10.11 24.55 -8.94
N ALA A 98 -11.16 23.77 -8.64
CA ALA A 98 -11.91 23.89 -7.40
C ALA A 98 -10.94 23.79 -6.21
N PRO A 99 -11.15 24.49 -5.09
CA PRO A 99 -10.34 24.28 -3.89
C PRO A 99 -10.52 22.86 -3.33
N PRO A 100 -9.53 22.29 -2.60
CA PRO A 100 -9.70 21.03 -1.89
C PRO A 100 -11.00 20.98 -1.09
N GLY A 101 -11.94 20.14 -1.54
CA GLY A 101 -13.15 19.89 -0.79
C GLY A 101 -12.78 19.16 0.48
N THR A 102 -12.92 19.80 1.63
CA THR A 102 -13.18 19.10 2.88
C THR A 102 -14.43 18.26 2.64
N ALA A 103 -14.35 16.95 2.82
CA ALA A 103 -15.53 16.08 2.72
C ALA A 103 -16.60 16.58 3.70
N GLY A 104 -17.68 17.18 3.20
CA GLY A 104 -18.68 17.81 4.05
C GLY A 104 -19.92 18.32 3.29
N ALA A 105 -20.97 17.49 3.31
CA ALA A 105 -22.39 17.79 3.09
C ALA A 105 -22.82 18.43 1.75
N ALA A 106 -23.29 17.58 0.82
CA ALA A 106 -24.20 18.01 -0.23
C ALA A 106 -25.57 18.35 0.39
N SER A 107 -25.97 19.63 0.37
CA SER A 107 -27.36 20.03 0.61
C SER A 107 -28.08 20.13 -0.74
N SER A 108 -28.93 19.15 -1.06
CA SER A 108 -29.86 19.23 -2.18
C SER A 108 -31.00 20.19 -1.83
N THR A 109 -31.12 21.29 -2.58
CA THR A 109 -32.38 22.06 -2.65
C THR A 109 -32.94 21.93 -4.06
N VAL A 110 -34.03 21.17 -4.18
CA VAL A 110 -34.83 21.07 -5.39
C VAL A 110 -35.88 22.19 -5.31
N VAL A 111 -35.74 23.24 -6.11
CA VAL A 111 -36.80 24.24 -6.28
C VAL A 111 -37.21 24.24 -7.75
N GLY A 112 -38.16 23.35 -8.08
CA GLY A 112 -38.86 23.35 -9.36
C GLY A 112 -39.98 24.39 -9.33
N VAL A 113 -39.79 25.47 -10.06
CA VAL A 113 -40.70 26.62 -10.15
C VAL A 113 -41.98 26.20 -10.88
N VAL A 114 -43.11 26.39 -10.20
CA VAL A 114 -44.49 26.30 -10.73
C VAL A 114 -44.76 27.51 -11.64
N THR A 115 -45.70 27.36 -12.59
CA THR A 115 -46.27 28.34 -13.56
C THR A 115 -45.64 28.25 -14.97
N PHE A 116 -46.35 28.12 -16.10
CA PHE A 116 -47.70 28.50 -16.55
C PHE A 116 -48.15 27.56 -17.69
N VAL A 117 -49.40 27.08 -17.71
CA VAL A 117 -50.31 27.22 -18.89
C VAL A 117 -51.75 27.11 -18.38
N ILE A 118 -52.40 28.27 -18.22
CA ILE A 118 -53.85 28.38 -18.20
C ILE A 118 -54.27 28.48 -19.68
N MET A 119 -55.00 27.50 -20.19
CA MET A 119 -55.85 27.68 -21.37
C MET A 119 -57.23 27.08 -21.08
N ALA A 120 -58.16 27.99 -20.82
CA ALA A 120 -59.59 27.95 -21.14
C ALA A 120 -60.39 26.73 -20.65
N LEU A 121 -60.96 26.87 -19.45
CA LEU A 121 -62.23 26.25 -19.08
C LEU A 121 -63.39 27.05 -19.74
N THR A 122 -64.40 26.31 -20.24
CA THR A 122 -65.77 26.71 -20.61
C THR A 122 -66.04 27.25 -22.04
N ILE A 123 -66.60 26.37 -22.89
CA ILE A 123 -67.81 26.69 -23.65
C ILE A 123 -68.83 25.58 -23.34
N LEU A 124 -69.98 26.00 -22.79
CA LEU A 124 -71.21 25.23 -22.62
C LEU A 124 -71.72 24.71 -23.98
N VAL A 125 -72.08 23.42 -24.06
CA VAL A 125 -73.41 22.82 -24.25
C VAL A 125 -73.20 21.30 -24.32
#